data_AF-A0A7S0LSH2-F1
#
_entry.id   AF-A0A7S0LSH2-F1
#
_cell.length_a   1.000
_cell.length_b   1.000
_cell.length_c   1.000
_cell.angle_alpha   90.00
_cell.angle_beta   90.00
_cell.angle_gamma   90.00
#
_symmetry.space_group_name_H-M   'P 1'
#
loop_
_entity.id
_entity.type
_entity.pdbx_description
1 polymer ?
#
loop_
_entity_poly.entity_id
_entity_poly.type
_entity_poly.pdbx_seq_one_letter_code
_entity_poly.pdbx_strand_id
1 'polypeptide(L)'
;LLGPSLQRVHRALGEQLSINAVRHVGVQLLTRLEALHVRGLLYCDLKPANVLLPLPDATLLPSVATFLLKNGQSAKEYSLTSTRAVPSEAATPTASNRKTLEAQIFSLPLNLIDFGFARSYVDPVSGAHIPEARRRGMLGTASYSSITNQQEKALSRRDDVESLGYLLRFLRAGQLPWSSVTAKTKKERFARVLEIKEATPIGKLFCGFPPEFVEYMQHCRSLRFAEAPNYALLRELLRQPT
;
A
#
# COMPACT_ATOMS: atom_id res chain seq x y z
N LEU A 1 9.07 -15.68 -10.91
CA LEU A 1 8.74 -14.25 -11.10
C LEU A 1 7.35 -13.99 -10.53
N LEU A 2 7.07 -12.80 -10.01
CA LEU A 2 5.75 -12.40 -9.49
C LEU A 2 4.90 -11.78 -10.62
N GLY A 3 3.60 -11.61 -10.38
CA GLY A 3 2.64 -11.02 -11.31
C GLY A 3 2.63 -9.48 -11.29
N PRO A 4 1.53 -8.85 -11.78
CA PRO A 4 1.45 -7.40 -11.87
C PRO A 4 1.57 -6.71 -10.51
N SER A 5 2.08 -5.48 -10.52
CA SER A 5 2.03 -4.63 -9.33
C SER A 5 0.62 -4.14 -9.04
N LEU A 6 0.34 -3.91 -7.77
CA LEU A 6 -0.89 -3.30 -7.31
C LEU A 6 -1.12 -1.94 -7.97
N GLN A 7 -0.07 -1.20 -8.29
CA GLN A 7 -0.17 0.04 -9.08
C GLN A 7 -0.82 -0.18 -10.44
N ARG A 8 -0.40 -1.23 -11.18
CA ARG A 8 -0.92 -1.54 -12.51
C ARG A 8 -2.35 -2.04 -12.43
N VAL A 9 -2.63 -2.95 -11.49
CA VAL A 9 -3.99 -3.46 -11.25
C VAL A 9 -4.93 -2.35 -10.83
N HIS A 10 -4.52 -1.46 -9.92
CA HIS A 10 -5.28 -0.29 -9.50
C HIS A 10 -5.66 0.59 -10.69
N ARG A 11 -4.70 0.89 -11.58
CA ARG A 11 -4.96 1.66 -12.80
C ARG A 11 -5.93 0.96 -13.75
N ALA A 12 -5.72 -0.33 -14.00
CA ALA A 12 -6.54 -1.12 -14.89
C ALA A 12 -7.99 -1.29 -14.39
N LEU A 13 -8.19 -1.20 -13.07
CA LEU A 13 -9.51 -1.18 -12.45
C LEU A 13 -10.11 0.23 -12.41
N GLY A 14 -9.45 1.28 -12.92
CA GLY A 14 -10.00 2.64 -12.95
C GLY A 14 -9.70 3.48 -11.70
N GLU A 15 -8.60 3.17 -11.00
CA GLU A 15 -7.97 4.01 -9.95
C GLU A 15 -8.83 4.33 -8.73
N GLN A 16 -9.89 3.56 -8.47
CA GLN A 16 -10.76 3.76 -7.30
C GLN A 16 -11.36 2.44 -6.82
N LEU A 17 -10.59 1.61 -6.10
CA LEU A 17 -11.08 0.30 -5.63
C LEU A 17 -12.33 0.44 -4.74
N SER A 18 -13.15 -0.62 -4.68
CA SER A 18 -14.21 -0.71 -3.69
C SER A 18 -13.64 -0.77 -2.26
N ILE A 19 -14.44 -0.36 -1.27
CA ILE A 19 -14.07 -0.45 0.14
C ILE A 19 -13.71 -1.89 0.51
N ASN A 20 -14.46 -2.88 0.02
CA ASN A 20 -14.18 -4.29 0.28
C ASN A 20 -12.81 -4.72 -0.26
N ALA A 21 -12.45 -4.32 -1.49
CA ALA A 21 -11.13 -4.57 -2.04
C ALA A 21 -10.01 -3.93 -1.19
N VAL A 22 -10.19 -2.67 -0.78
CA VAL A 22 -9.22 -1.95 0.06
C VAL A 22 -9.05 -2.63 1.42
N ARG A 23 -10.14 -3.10 2.04
CA ARG A 23 -10.11 -3.89 3.28
C ARG A 23 -9.29 -5.18 3.13
N HIS A 24 -9.52 -5.95 2.06
CA HIS A 24 -8.76 -7.17 1.77
C HIS A 24 -7.26 -6.88 1.60
N VAL A 25 -6.93 -5.85 0.81
CA VAL A 25 -5.53 -5.40 0.65
C VAL A 25 -4.91 -5.03 2.00
N GLY A 26 -5.61 -4.23 2.81
CA GLY A 26 -5.10 -3.78 4.11
C GLY A 26 -4.85 -4.92 5.09
N VAL A 27 -5.79 -5.85 5.24
CA VAL A 27 -5.62 -7.05 6.09
C VAL A 27 -4.42 -7.88 5.63
N GLN A 28 -4.30 -8.11 4.33
CA GLN A 28 -3.18 -8.87 3.80
C GLN A 28 -1.85 -8.17 4.09
N LEU A 29 -1.73 -6.87 3.81
CA LEU A 29 -0.49 -6.11 4.02
C LEU A 29 -0.12 -5.99 5.50
N LEU A 30 -1.09 -5.84 6.41
CA LEU A 30 -0.84 -5.93 7.87
C LEU A 30 -0.19 -7.26 8.25
N THR A 31 -0.62 -8.38 7.68
CA THR A 31 0.03 -9.69 7.90
C THR A 31 1.48 -9.72 7.45
N ARG A 32 1.82 -9.07 6.33
CA ARG A 32 3.21 -9.05 5.85
C ARG A 32 4.06 -8.12 6.70
N LEU A 33 3.53 -6.95 7.07
CA LEU A 33 4.20 -6.02 7.97
C LEU A 33 4.45 -6.65 9.34
N GLU A 34 3.45 -7.28 9.96
CA GLU A 34 3.62 -7.98 11.23
C GLU A 34 4.70 -9.07 11.13
N ALA A 35 4.72 -9.85 10.04
CA ALA A 35 5.73 -10.89 9.85
C ALA A 35 7.17 -10.33 9.76
N LEU A 36 7.35 -9.15 9.17
CA LEU A 36 8.65 -8.44 9.17
C LEU A 36 8.97 -7.89 10.56
N HIS A 37 7.99 -7.26 11.21
CA HIS A 37 8.15 -6.62 12.49
C HIS A 37 8.51 -7.64 13.59
N VAL A 38 7.91 -8.83 13.59
CA VAL A 38 8.27 -9.94 14.51
C VAL A 38 9.73 -10.39 14.32
N ARG A 39 10.31 -10.20 13.14
CA ARG A 39 11.72 -10.49 12.82
C ARG A 39 12.66 -9.31 13.07
N GLY A 40 12.18 -8.25 13.73
CA GLY A 40 12.99 -7.06 14.02
C GLY A 40 13.17 -6.11 12.85
N LEU A 41 12.46 -6.31 11.73
CA LEU A 41 12.64 -5.52 10.50
C LEU A 41 11.47 -4.56 10.26
N LEU A 42 11.79 -3.37 9.77
CA LEU A 42 10.86 -2.42 9.15
C LEU A 42 10.95 -2.52 7.64
N TYR A 43 9.84 -2.23 6.95
CA TYR A 43 9.78 -2.23 5.49
C TYR A 43 10.15 -0.87 4.86
N CYS A 44 9.65 0.24 5.42
CA CYS A 44 10.00 1.63 5.12
C CYS A 44 9.68 2.20 3.72
N ASP A 45 9.21 1.41 2.74
CA ASP A 45 8.86 1.93 1.39
C ASP A 45 7.57 1.35 0.82
N LEU A 46 6.53 1.29 1.66
CA LEU A 46 5.21 0.83 1.24
C LEU A 46 4.61 1.76 0.17
N LYS A 47 4.42 1.23 -1.03
CA LYS A 47 3.83 1.91 -2.18
C LYS A 47 3.19 0.90 -3.13
N PRO A 48 2.22 1.29 -3.97
CA PRO A 48 1.54 0.36 -4.87
C PRO A 48 2.47 -0.39 -5.83
N ALA A 49 3.62 0.19 -6.18
CA ALA A 49 4.60 -0.43 -7.07
C ALA A 49 5.29 -1.66 -6.43
N ASN A 50 5.43 -1.67 -5.10
CA ASN A 50 6.18 -2.71 -4.38
C ASN A 50 5.26 -3.80 -3.79
N VAL A 51 3.97 -3.75 -4.09
CA VAL A 51 3.01 -4.81 -3.76
C VAL A 51 2.69 -5.55 -5.05
N LEU A 52 3.02 -6.84 -5.14
CA LEU A 52 2.77 -7.65 -6.32
C LEU A 52 1.70 -8.71 -6.05
N LEU A 53 0.89 -8.96 -7.09
CA LEU A 53 0.00 -10.12 -7.17
C LEU A 53 0.79 -11.35 -7.65
N PRO A 54 0.27 -12.58 -7.45
CA PRO A 54 0.92 -13.76 -7.99
C PRO A 54 0.82 -13.79 -9.52
N LEU A 55 1.68 -14.59 -10.16
CA LEU A 55 1.44 -14.97 -11.55
C LEU A 55 0.20 -15.86 -11.62
N PRO A 56 -0.60 -15.73 -12.70
CA PRO A 56 -1.70 -16.65 -12.93
C PRO A 56 -1.23 -18.09 -13.08
N ASP A 57 -1.93 -19.01 -12.41
CA ASP A 57 -1.79 -20.44 -12.59
C ASP A 57 -3.09 -21.06 -13.10
N ALA A 58 -3.09 -22.37 -13.34
CA ALA A 58 -4.24 -23.11 -13.87
C ALA A 58 -5.45 -23.15 -12.91
N THR A 59 -5.29 -22.72 -11.65
CA THR A 59 -6.37 -22.70 -10.65
C THR A 59 -7.17 -21.40 -10.69
N LEU A 60 -6.64 -20.35 -11.33
CA LEU A 60 -7.35 -19.09 -11.47
C LEU A 60 -8.46 -19.17 -12.51
N LEU A 61 -9.58 -18.49 -12.22
CA LEU A 61 -10.63 -18.28 -13.20
C LEU A 61 -10.05 -17.62 -14.46
N PRO A 62 -10.44 -18.06 -15.67
CA PRO A 62 -9.88 -17.53 -16.92
C PRO A 62 -9.97 -16.02 -17.06
N SER A 63 -11.04 -15.40 -16.54
CA SER A 63 -11.23 -13.95 -16.53
C SER A 63 -10.18 -13.23 -15.68
N VAL A 64 -9.88 -13.76 -14.49
CA VAL A 64 -8.86 -13.23 -13.57
C VAL A 64 -7.47 -13.44 -14.14
N ALA A 65 -7.18 -14.64 -14.63
CA ALA A 65 -5.89 -14.97 -15.25
C ALA A 65 -5.61 -14.06 -16.45
N THR A 66 -6.57 -13.91 -17.36
CA THR A 66 -6.47 -13.01 -18.52
C THR A 66 -6.25 -11.57 -18.10
N PHE A 67 -7.00 -11.10 -17.10
CA PHE A 67 -6.83 -9.75 -16.57
C PHE A 67 -5.42 -9.51 -16.02
N LEU A 68 -4.90 -10.44 -15.21
CA LEU A 68 -3.57 -10.32 -14.60
C LEU A 68 -2.46 -10.42 -15.64
N LEU A 69 -2.56 -11.31 -16.64
CA LEU A 69 -1.58 -11.42 -17.73
C LEU A 69 -1.53 -10.12 -18.55
N LYS A 70 -2.69 -9.61 -18.99
CA LYS A 70 -2.81 -8.36 -19.75
C LYS A 70 -2.18 -7.18 -19.00
N ASN A 71 -2.33 -7.15 -17.67
CA ASN A 71 -1.85 -6.07 -16.83
C ASN A 71 -0.49 -6.35 -16.17
N GLY A 72 0.14 -7.51 -16.44
CA GLY A 72 1.42 -7.95 -15.86
C GLY A 72 2.63 -7.76 -16.77
N GLN A 73 2.47 -7.86 -18.09
CA GLN A 73 3.57 -7.73 -19.04
C GLN A 73 3.91 -6.28 -19.37
N SER A 74 5.16 -5.97 -19.67
CA SER A 74 5.47 -4.72 -20.40
C SER A 74 4.78 -4.78 -21.77
N ALA A 75 4.27 -3.66 -22.30
CA ALA A 75 3.55 -3.64 -23.58
C ALA A 75 4.31 -4.32 -24.74
N LYS A 76 5.65 -4.38 -24.66
CA LYS A 76 6.53 -5.07 -25.62
C LYS A 76 6.47 -6.60 -25.56
N GLU A 77 6.24 -7.22 -24.40
CA GLU A 77 6.23 -8.69 -24.23
C GLU A 77 4.88 -9.33 -24.60
N TYR A 78 3.78 -8.61 -24.36
CA TYR A 78 2.44 -9.04 -24.77
C TYR A 78 2.30 -9.07 -26.30
N SER A 79 2.92 -8.12 -27.00
CA SER A 79 2.89 -8.07 -28.46
C SER A 79 3.68 -9.19 -29.15
N LEU A 80 4.67 -9.79 -28.48
CA LEU A 80 5.52 -10.85 -29.04
C LEU A 80 4.94 -12.26 -28.84
N THR A 81 4.02 -12.44 -27.89
CA THR A 81 3.42 -13.74 -27.55
C THR A 81 2.00 -13.94 -28.10
N SER A 82 1.39 -12.89 -28.64
CA SER A 82 0.01 -12.91 -29.17
C SER A 82 -0.05 -13.27 -30.66
N THR A 83 0.15 -14.55 -31.02
CA THR A 83 -0.16 -15.09 -32.37
C THR A 83 -1.60 -15.56 -32.52
N ARG A 84 -2.48 -15.31 -31.54
CA ARG A 84 -3.92 -15.59 -31.64
C ARG A 84 -4.73 -14.29 -31.59
N ALA A 85 -5.72 -14.21 -32.48
CA ALA A 85 -6.57 -13.07 -32.74
C ALA A 85 -7.04 -12.38 -31.44
N VAL A 86 -6.82 -11.07 -31.41
CA VAL A 86 -7.24 -10.14 -30.35
C VAL A 86 -8.77 -10.07 -30.35
N PRO A 87 -9.47 -10.34 -29.23
CA PRO A 87 -10.78 -9.76 -29.03
C PRO A 87 -10.57 -8.25 -28.90
N SER A 88 -11.04 -7.54 -29.92
CA SER A 88 -11.22 -6.09 -29.97
C SER A 88 -11.55 -5.50 -28.60
N GLU A 89 -10.92 -4.37 -28.28
CA GLU A 89 -11.17 -3.47 -27.14
C GLU A 89 -12.30 -3.93 -26.20
N ALA A 90 -12.00 -4.88 -25.32
CA ALA A 90 -12.95 -5.25 -24.28
C ALA A 90 -13.17 -4.01 -23.40
N ALA A 91 -14.37 -3.46 -23.50
CA ALA A 91 -14.87 -2.32 -22.74
C ALA A 91 -14.43 -2.40 -21.28
N THR A 92 -14.15 -1.23 -20.68
CA THR A 92 -13.96 -1.09 -19.24
C THR A 92 -15.00 -1.96 -18.52
N PRO A 93 -14.59 -2.86 -17.60
CA PRO A 93 -15.52 -3.82 -17.02
C PRO A 93 -16.72 -3.08 -16.42
N THR A 94 -17.92 -3.55 -16.75
CA THR A 94 -19.16 -2.98 -16.19
C THR A 94 -19.10 -2.97 -14.67
N ALA A 95 -19.83 -2.06 -14.01
CA ALA A 95 -19.74 -1.86 -12.57
C ALA A 95 -20.00 -3.15 -11.76
N SER A 96 -20.92 -4.02 -12.22
CA SER A 96 -21.19 -5.33 -11.60
C SER A 96 -20.03 -6.30 -11.78
N ASN A 97 -19.50 -6.43 -13.00
CA ASN A 97 -18.36 -7.30 -13.30
C ASN A 97 -17.09 -6.86 -12.56
N ARG A 98 -16.93 -5.56 -12.35
CA ARG A 98 -15.78 -4.99 -11.64
C ARG A 98 -15.73 -5.38 -10.17
N LYS A 99 -16.86 -5.34 -9.44
CA LYS A 99 -16.89 -5.72 -8.01
C LYS A 99 -16.51 -7.19 -7.82
N THR A 100 -17.06 -8.07 -8.66
CA THR A 100 -16.73 -9.50 -8.66
C THR A 100 -15.26 -9.73 -8.99
N LEU A 101 -14.74 -9.03 -10.00
CA LEU A 101 -13.34 -9.12 -10.40
C LEU A 101 -12.40 -8.63 -9.29
N GLU A 102 -12.71 -7.50 -8.64
CA GLU A 102 -11.96 -6.99 -7.50
C GLU A 102 -11.91 -8.03 -6.36
N ALA A 103 -13.05 -8.62 -5.99
CA ALA A 103 -13.11 -9.63 -4.94
C ALA A 103 -12.21 -10.85 -5.25
N GLN A 104 -12.24 -11.34 -6.49
CA GLN A 104 -11.43 -12.49 -6.92
C GLN A 104 -9.94 -12.15 -7.04
N ILE A 105 -9.60 -10.93 -7.47
CA ILE A 105 -8.21 -10.48 -7.56
C ILE A 105 -7.61 -10.33 -6.16
N PHE A 106 -8.32 -9.69 -5.25
CA PHE A 106 -7.79 -9.37 -3.92
C PHE A 106 -8.01 -10.48 -2.88
N SER A 107 -8.61 -11.61 -3.26
CA SER A 107 -8.48 -12.87 -2.52
C SER A 107 -7.13 -13.55 -2.76
N LEU A 108 -6.39 -13.19 -3.82
CA LEU A 108 -5.06 -13.74 -4.10
C LEU A 108 -4.00 -13.20 -3.13
N PRO A 109 -2.93 -13.98 -2.85
CA PRO A 109 -1.89 -13.58 -1.92
C PRO A 109 -1.08 -12.39 -2.46
N LEU A 110 -1.12 -11.27 -1.74
CA LEU A 110 -0.24 -10.13 -2.01
C LEU A 110 1.17 -10.35 -1.46
N ASN A 111 2.17 -9.91 -2.21
CA ASN A 111 3.59 -10.04 -1.87
C ASN A 111 4.25 -8.67 -1.80
N LEU A 112 5.11 -8.45 -0.79
CA LEU A 112 6.00 -7.30 -0.73
C LEU A 112 7.31 -7.63 -1.46
N ILE A 113 7.79 -6.69 -2.27
CA ILE A 113 9.10 -6.77 -2.94
C ILE A 113 9.96 -5.58 -2.56
N ASP A 114 11.18 -5.51 -3.10
CA ASP A 114 12.06 -4.33 -2.98
C ASP A 114 12.29 -3.91 -1.51
N PHE A 115 13.12 -4.70 -0.82
CA PHE A 115 13.53 -4.47 0.56
C PHE A 115 14.71 -3.49 0.67
N GLY A 116 14.99 -2.68 -0.37
CA GLY A 116 16.16 -1.79 -0.42
C GLY A 116 16.18 -0.71 0.68
N PHE A 117 15.01 -0.38 1.25
CA PHE A 117 14.89 0.54 2.39
C PHE A 117 14.65 -0.15 3.73
N ALA A 118 14.48 -1.48 3.72
CA ALA A 118 14.23 -2.25 4.92
C ALA A 118 15.41 -2.15 5.88
N ARG A 119 15.13 -2.20 7.17
CA ARG A 119 16.13 -1.98 8.22
C ARG A 119 15.71 -2.62 9.53
N SER A 120 16.68 -2.91 10.38
CA SER A 120 16.38 -3.32 11.75
C SER A 120 15.85 -2.14 12.58
N TYR A 121 14.82 -2.37 13.39
CA TYR A 121 14.40 -1.47 14.46
C TYR A 121 14.79 -1.98 15.85
N VAL A 122 15.46 -3.13 15.90
CA VAL A 122 16.05 -3.69 17.11
C VAL A 122 17.56 -3.79 16.94
N ASP A 123 18.27 -3.68 18.03
CA ASP A 123 19.69 -4.01 18.10
C ASP A 123 19.85 -5.54 17.91
N PRO A 124 20.69 -6.00 16.95
CA PRO A 124 20.77 -7.42 16.62
C PRO A 124 21.39 -8.28 17.73
N VAL A 125 22.06 -7.66 18.72
CA VAL A 125 22.73 -8.38 19.81
C VAL A 125 21.82 -8.46 21.04
N SER A 126 21.34 -7.31 21.52
CA SER A 126 20.51 -7.20 22.72
C SER A 126 19.03 -7.44 22.46
N GLY A 127 18.57 -7.36 21.20
CA GLY A 127 17.14 -7.37 20.85
C GLY A 127 16.39 -6.12 21.30
N ALA A 128 17.08 -5.13 21.90
CA ALA A 128 16.47 -3.91 22.39
C ALA A 128 16.00 -3.03 21.23
N HIS A 129 14.89 -2.31 21.42
CA HIS A 129 14.44 -1.33 20.43
C HIS A 129 15.50 -0.23 20.25
N ILE A 130 15.75 0.21 19.02
CA ILE A 130 16.66 1.32 18.75
C ILE A 130 16.23 2.59 19.52
N PRO A 131 17.16 3.46 19.93
CA PRO A 131 16.81 4.72 20.56
C PRO A 131 16.14 5.68 19.57
N GLU A 132 15.28 6.57 20.09
CA GLU A 132 14.75 7.65 19.27
C GLU A 132 15.88 8.64 18.97
N ALA A 133 16.18 8.84 17.70
CA ALA A 133 17.28 9.67 17.24
C ALA A 133 16.92 10.37 15.94
N ARG A 134 17.66 11.44 15.61
CA ARG A 134 17.57 12.05 14.29
C ARG A 134 18.32 11.19 13.27
N ARG A 135 17.74 11.01 12.09
CA ARG A 135 18.36 10.34 10.95
C ARG A 135 18.79 11.38 9.92
N ARG A 136 19.83 11.07 9.14
CA ARG A 136 20.15 11.81 7.92
C ARG A 136 19.42 11.20 6.72
N GLY A 137 18.70 12.03 5.99
CA GLY A 137 18.10 11.66 4.70
C GLY A 137 16.70 11.07 4.79
N MET A 138 15.93 11.36 3.75
CA MET A 138 14.55 10.92 3.58
C MET A 138 14.49 9.60 2.82
N LEU A 139 13.70 8.67 3.34
CA LEU A 139 13.59 7.31 2.81
C LEU A 139 12.27 7.10 2.09
N GLY A 140 12.31 6.23 1.07
CA GLY A 140 11.13 5.82 0.33
C GLY A 140 10.43 6.96 -0.40
N THR A 141 9.12 6.80 -0.54
CA THR A 141 8.25 7.65 -1.36
C THR A 141 7.46 8.65 -0.49
N ALA A 142 7.66 9.95 -0.71
CA ALA A 142 7.02 11.02 0.09
C ALA A 142 5.50 10.86 0.23
N SER A 143 4.83 10.38 -0.81
CA SER A 143 3.37 10.26 -0.83
C SER A 143 2.86 9.34 0.28
N TYR A 144 3.57 8.24 0.56
CA TYR A 144 3.12 7.19 1.48
C TYR A 144 3.92 7.17 2.79
N SER A 145 5.11 7.79 2.86
CA SER A 145 5.91 7.79 4.09
C SER A 145 5.19 8.45 5.28
N SER A 146 5.45 8.01 6.51
CA SER A 146 4.90 8.63 7.72
C SER A 146 5.34 10.10 7.90
N ILE A 147 4.60 10.84 8.74
CA ILE A 147 5.01 12.20 9.16
C ILE A 147 6.41 12.15 9.80
N THR A 148 6.66 11.21 10.71
CA THR A 148 7.96 10.99 11.37
C THR A 148 9.11 10.78 10.38
N ASN A 149 8.88 10.02 9.30
CA ASN A 149 9.90 9.81 8.26
C ASN A 149 10.27 11.12 7.57
N GLN A 150 9.27 11.95 7.24
CA GLN A 150 9.49 13.25 6.60
C GLN A 150 10.14 14.28 7.54
N GLN A 151 9.94 14.15 8.85
CA GLN A 151 10.65 14.91 9.88
C GLN A 151 12.09 14.42 10.13
N GLU A 152 12.56 13.41 9.38
CA GLU A 152 13.90 12.81 9.51
C GLU A 152 14.18 12.23 10.91
N LYS A 153 13.13 11.79 11.62
CA LYS A 153 13.26 11.10 12.90
C LYS A 153 13.41 9.60 12.71
N ALA A 154 13.99 8.89 13.68
CA ALA A 154 14.10 7.44 13.67
C ALA A 154 12.74 6.79 13.36
N LEU A 155 12.78 5.72 12.57
CA LEU A 155 11.58 4.98 12.18
C LEU A 155 11.39 3.79 13.09
N SER A 156 10.14 3.39 13.23
CA SER A 156 9.67 2.29 14.04
C SER A 156 8.48 1.63 13.36
N ARG A 157 7.92 0.60 14.00
CA ARG A 157 6.78 -0.16 13.48
C ARG A 157 5.55 0.72 13.20
N ARG A 158 5.35 1.80 13.96
CA ARG A 158 4.23 2.74 13.77
C ARG A 158 4.25 3.41 12.40
N ASP A 159 5.45 3.63 11.86
CA ASP A 159 5.65 4.33 10.60
C ASP A 159 5.19 3.50 9.39
N ASP A 160 5.40 2.18 9.44
CA ASP A 160 4.94 1.26 8.39
C ASP A 160 3.40 1.11 8.41
N VAL A 161 2.77 1.06 9.59
CA VAL A 161 1.30 0.97 9.69
C VAL A 161 0.60 2.31 9.37
N GLU A 162 1.23 3.46 9.67
CA GLU A 162 0.76 4.77 9.19
C GLU A 162 0.86 4.87 7.66
N SER A 163 1.97 4.41 7.09
CA SER A 163 2.18 4.35 5.64
C SER A 163 1.13 3.50 4.93
N LEU A 164 0.74 2.36 5.54
CA LEU A 164 -0.37 1.55 5.08
C LEU A 164 -1.69 2.34 5.07
N GLY A 165 -1.98 3.15 6.10
CA GLY A 165 -3.15 4.02 6.11
C GLY A 165 -3.22 4.96 4.89
N TYR A 166 -2.10 5.61 4.54
CA TYR A 166 -2.04 6.44 3.34
C TYR A 166 -2.19 5.63 2.05
N LEU A 167 -1.61 4.43 1.96
CA LEU A 167 -1.79 3.53 0.82
C LEU A 167 -3.26 3.14 0.64
N LEU A 168 -3.96 2.74 1.71
CA LEU A 168 -5.38 2.37 1.66
C LEU A 168 -6.25 3.55 1.24
N ARG A 169 -5.95 4.75 1.75
CA ARG A 169 -6.62 5.98 1.33
C ARG A 169 -6.42 6.28 -0.16
N PHE A 170 -5.22 6.07 -0.66
CA PHE A 170 -4.91 6.23 -2.09
C PHE A 170 -5.67 5.20 -2.94
N LEU A 171 -5.67 3.93 -2.57
CA LEU A 171 -6.31 2.86 -3.35
C LEU A 171 -7.82 3.03 -3.51
N ARG A 172 -8.50 3.61 -2.51
CA ARG A 172 -9.94 3.87 -2.58
C ARG A 172 -10.27 5.10 -3.43
N ALA A 173 -9.50 6.18 -3.26
CA ALA A 173 -9.87 7.50 -3.77
C ALA A 173 -9.05 7.96 -4.98
N GLY A 174 -8.07 7.18 -5.42
CA GLY A 174 -7.17 7.48 -6.54
C GLY A 174 -6.10 8.54 -6.25
N GLN A 175 -6.26 9.32 -5.18
CA GLN A 175 -5.34 10.40 -4.84
C GLN A 175 -5.27 10.65 -3.33
N LEU A 176 -4.16 11.27 -2.91
CA LEU A 176 -3.97 11.83 -1.58
C LEU A 176 -4.10 13.36 -1.65
N PRO A 177 -4.39 14.06 -0.53
CA PRO A 177 -4.46 15.52 -0.51
C PRO A 177 -3.20 16.22 -1.03
N TRP A 178 -2.04 15.55 -0.95
CA TRP A 178 -0.74 16.02 -1.41
C TRP A 178 -0.29 15.39 -2.75
N SER A 179 -1.17 14.75 -3.51
CA SER A 179 -0.82 14.10 -4.79
C SER A 179 -0.32 15.07 -5.86
N SER A 180 -0.86 16.30 -5.89
CA SER A 180 -0.51 17.32 -6.89
C SER A 180 0.77 18.10 -6.57
N VAL A 181 1.44 17.82 -5.46
CA VAL A 181 2.65 18.54 -5.05
C VAL A 181 3.80 18.27 -6.02
N THR A 182 4.22 19.35 -6.68
CA THR A 182 5.44 19.41 -7.48
C THR A 182 6.52 20.23 -6.74
N ALA A 183 7.78 19.91 -7.00
CA ALA A 183 8.94 20.59 -6.44
C ALA A 183 10.18 20.33 -7.31
N LYS A 184 11.19 21.20 -7.20
CA LYS A 184 12.44 21.06 -7.98
C LYS A 184 13.36 20.01 -7.39
N THR A 185 13.31 19.82 -6.07
CA THR A 185 14.18 18.88 -5.36
C THR A 185 13.37 17.88 -4.55
N LYS A 186 13.95 16.70 -4.28
CA LYS A 186 13.36 15.70 -3.38
C LYS A 186 13.09 16.30 -2.00
N LYS A 187 14.04 17.08 -1.45
CA LYS A 187 13.92 17.71 -0.14
C LYS A 187 12.74 18.68 -0.07
N GLU A 188 12.60 19.54 -1.08
CA GLU A 188 11.48 20.46 -1.17
C GLU A 188 10.14 19.72 -1.31
N ARG A 189 10.10 18.65 -2.12
CA ARG A 189 8.89 17.82 -2.26
C ARG A 189 8.45 17.25 -0.92
N PHE A 190 9.39 16.68 -0.16
CA PHE A 190 9.10 16.12 1.16
C PHE A 190 8.65 17.18 2.17
N ALA A 191 9.25 18.38 2.16
CA ALA A 191 8.84 19.47 3.04
C ALA A 191 7.41 19.93 2.74
N ARG A 192 7.07 20.16 1.46
CA ARG A 192 5.70 20.56 1.06
C ARG A 192 4.66 19.47 1.36
N VAL A 193 5.01 18.20 1.12
CA VAL A 193 4.11 17.09 1.48
C VAL A 193 3.92 17.00 3.00
N LEU A 194 4.96 17.31 3.80
CA LEU A 194 4.89 17.27 5.26
C LEU A 194 3.89 18.30 5.78
N GLU A 195 4.02 19.54 5.29
CA GLU A 195 3.12 20.64 5.63
C GLU A 195 1.65 20.26 5.38
N ILE A 196 1.33 19.70 4.21
CA ILE A 196 -0.05 19.28 3.90
C ILE A 196 -0.49 18.10 4.77
N LYS A 197 0.40 17.15 5.09
CA LYS A 197 0.09 15.99 5.95
C LYS A 197 -0.26 16.40 7.37
N GLU A 198 0.51 17.33 7.94
CA GLU A 198 0.29 17.88 9.28
C GLU A 198 -0.97 18.76 9.31
N ALA A 199 -1.17 19.58 8.27
CA ALA A 199 -2.33 20.45 8.15
C ALA A 199 -3.64 19.72 7.80
N THR A 200 -3.59 18.44 7.42
CA THR A 200 -4.79 17.65 7.06
C THR A 200 -5.31 16.86 8.28
N PRO A 201 -6.46 17.23 8.86
CA PRO A 201 -7.07 16.44 9.93
C PRO A 201 -7.45 15.04 9.44
N ILE A 202 -7.39 14.03 10.31
CA ILE A 202 -7.68 12.63 9.96
C ILE A 202 -9.10 12.48 9.40
N GLY A 203 -10.10 13.14 10.00
CA GLY A 203 -11.48 13.12 9.50
C GLY A 203 -11.62 13.68 8.07
N LYS A 204 -10.85 14.73 7.73
CA LYS A 204 -10.79 15.25 6.36
C LYS A 204 -10.02 14.33 5.43
N LEU A 205 -8.95 13.70 5.92
CA LEU A 205 -8.20 12.71 5.17
C LEU A 205 -9.13 11.57 4.73
N PHE A 206 -9.94 11.03 5.63
CA PHE A 206 -10.85 9.91 5.37
C PHE A 206 -12.32 10.33 5.16
N CYS A 207 -12.58 11.56 4.72
CA CYS A 207 -13.94 12.00 4.42
C CYS A 207 -14.59 11.10 3.36
N GLY A 208 -15.79 10.60 3.66
CA GLY A 208 -16.53 9.64 2.82
C GLY A 208 -16.07 8.19 2.92
N PHE A 209 -15.17 7.85 3.85
CA PHE A 209 -14.79 6.48 4.18
C PHE A 209 -15.61 5.98 5.39
N PRO A 210 -15.73 4.65 5.56
CA PRO A 210 -16.23 4.09 6.81
C PRO A 210 -15.40 4.56 8.02
N PRO A 211 -16.04 4.75 9.20
CA PRO A 211 -15.39 5.33 10.38
C PRO A 211 -14.19 4.52 10.86
N GLU A 212 -14.17 3.20 10.66
CA GLU A 212 -13.05 2.34 11.07
C GLU A 212 -11.71 2.74 10.41
N PHE A 213 -11.72 3.40 9.24
CA PHE A 213 -10.50 3.92 8.62
C PHE A 213 -9.96 5.16 9.35
N VAL A 214 -10.85 5.97 9.93
CA VAL A 214 -10.47 7.08 10.81
C VAL A 214 -9.86 6.52 12.09
N GLU A 215 -10.52 5.53 12.70
CA GLU A 215 -10.04 4.85 13.91
C GLU A 215 -8.69 4.15 13.68
N TYR A 216 -8.53 3.46 12.55
CA TYR A 216 -7.25 2.85 12.12
C TYR A 216 -6.13 3.90 12.13
N MET A 217 -6.38 5.05 11.51
CA MET A 217 -5.36 6.09 11.37
C MET A 217 -5.06 6.80 12.69
N GLN A 218 -6.10 7.00 13.53
CA GLN A 218 -5.95 7.53 14.88
C GLN A 218 -5.08 6.62 15.73
N HIS A 219 -5.34 5.31 15.71
CA HIS A 219 -4.51 4.32 16.40
C HIS A 219 -3.05 4.38 15.91
N CYS A 220 -2.83 4.38 14.59
CA CYS A 220 -1.48 4.43 14.03
C CYS A 220 -0.70 5.68 14.51
N ARG A 221 -1.37 6.85 14.53
CA ARG A 221 -0.75 8.12 14.95
C ARG A 221 -0.62 8.30 16.47
N SER A 222 -1.33 7.52 17.28
CA SER A 222 -1.22 7.56 18.75
C SER A 222 -0.11 6.68 19.31
N LEU A 223 0.44 5.75 18.51
CA LEU A 223 1.50 4.84 18.95
C LEU A 223 2.77 5.60 19.37
N ARG A 224 3.30 5.25 20.55
CA ARG A 224 4.64 5.71 20.96
C ARG A 224 5.71 5.05 20.09
N PHE A 225 6.91 5.65 20.06
CA PHE A 225 7.99 5.22 19.17
C PHE A 225 8.34 3.72 19.29
N ALA A 226 8.53 3.23 20.51
CA ALA A 226 8.86 1.81 20.74
C ALA A 226 7.63 0.90 20.88
N GLU A 227 6.41 1.44 20.78
CA GLU A 227 5.18 0.67 20.99
C GLU A 227 4.95 -0.34 19.87
N ALA A 228 4.50 -1.53 20.23
CA ALA A 228 4.08 -2.52 19.24
C ALA A 228 2.66 -2.19 18.76
N PRO A 229 2.41 -2.04 17.45
CA PRO A 229 1.05 -1.91 16.94
C PRO A 229 0.19 -3.10 17.35
N ASN A 230 -1.07 -2.86 17.71
CA ASN A 230 -2.03 -3.96 17.92
C ASN A 230 -2.55 -4.43 16.56
N TYR A 231 -1.83 -5.33 15.89
CA TYR A 231 -2.22 -5.81 14.55
C TYR A 231 -3.56 -6.54 14.53
N ALA A 232 -3.95 -7.18 15.64
CA ALA A 232 -5.25 -7.84 15.75
C ALA A 232 -6.38 -6.81 15.65
N LEU A 233 -6.31 -5.73 16.44
CA LEU A 233 -7.24 -4.61 16.38
C LEU A 233 -7.26 -3.97 14.99
N LEU A 234 -6.08 -3.69 14.40
CA LEU A 234 -6.00 -3.08 13.07
C LEU A 234 -6.65 -3.95 11.98
N ARG A 235 -6.53 -5.29 12.07
CA ARG A 235 -7.23 -6.21 11.16
C ARG A 235 -8.72 -6.27 11.42
N GLU A 236 -9.14 -6.21 12.69
CA GLU A 236 -10.54 -6.21 13.08
C GLU A 236 -11.26 -4.98 12.52
N LEU A 237 -10.69 -3.77 12.69
CA LEU A 237 -11.19 -2.53 12.10
C LEU A 237 -11.37 -2.66 10.57
N LEU A 238 -10.39 -3.25 9.89
CA LEU A 238 -10.47 -3.46 8.44
C LEU A 238 -11.39 -4.61 8.01
N ARG A 239 -11.87 -5.46 8.93
CA ARG A 239 -12.82 -6.54 8.62
C ARG A 239 -14.26 -6.19 8.94
N GLN A 240 -14.53 -5.08 9.63
CA GLN A 240 -15.89 -4.71 10.01
C GLN A 240 -16.78 -4.60 8.76
N PRO A 241 -17.94 -5.28 8.74
CA PRO A 241 -18.91 -5.12 7.67
C PRO A 241 -19.50 -3.70 7.72
N THR A 242 -19.73 -3.11 6.54
CA THR A 242 -20.58 -1.91 6.38
C THR A 242 -22.04 -2.29 6.43
#